data_AF-A0A354CX08-F1
#
_entry.id   AF-A0A354CX08-F1
#
_cell.length_a   1.000
_cell.length_b   1.000
_cell.length_c   1.000
_cell.angle_alpha   90.00
_cell.angle_beta   90.00
_cell.angle_gamma   90.00
#
_symmetry.space_group_name_H-M   'P 1'
#
loop_
_entity.id
_entity.type
_entity.pdbx_description
1 polymer ?
#
loop_
_entity_poly.entity_id
_entity_poly.type
_entity_poly.pdbx_seq_one_letter_code
_entity_poly.pdbx_strand_id
1 'polypeptide(L)' 'MLARVSTFALIGLEAVPVDIEVDVAQGLPGLTLVGLPDQAVKEARERVRSAIR' A
#
# COMPACT_ATOMS: atom_id res chain seq x y z
N MET A 1 2.60 -0.80 15.16
CA MET A 1 1.36 -1.61 15.14
C MET A 1 1.33 -2.31 13.81
N LEU A 2 1.42 -3.64 13.82
CA LEU A 2 1.43 -4.44 12.60
C LEU A 2 -0.01 -4.74 12.17
N ALA A 3 -0.37 -4.37 10.95
CA ALA A 3 -1.60 -4.75 10.29
C ALA A 3 -1.25 -5.58 9.04
N ARG A 4 -2.03 -6.64 8.78
CA ARG A 4 -1.91 -7.46 7.57
C ARG A 4 -3.23 -7.49 6.83
N VAL A 5 -3.17 -7.40 5.50
CA VAL A 5 -4.34 -7.47 4.62
C VAL A 5 -4.02 -8.39 3.46
N SER A 6 -4.83 -9.42 3.26
CA SER A 6 -4.77 -10.27 2.06
C SER A 6 -5.62 -9.66 0.95
N THR A 7 -5.05 -9.56 -0.24
CA THR A 7 -5.67 -8.93 -1.41
C THR A 7 -5.15 -9.60 -2.69
N PHE A 8 -5.31 -8.94 -3.84
CA PHE A 8 -4.76 -9.37 -5.12
C PHE A 8 -4.22 -8.18 -5.92
N ALA A 9 -3.25 -8.44 -6.79
CA ALA A 9 -2.79 -7.55 -7.84
C ALA A 9 -3.26 -8.06 -9.20
N LEU A 10 -3.48 -7.16 -10.15
CA LEU A 10 -3.83 -7.52 -11.52
C LEU A 10 -2.57 -7.58 -12.38
N ILE A 11 -2.29 -8.74 -12.95
CA ILE A 11 -1.23 -8.94 -13.95
C ILE A 11 -1.90 -9.34 -15.25
N GLY A 12 -2.09 -8.37 -16.15
CA GLY A 12 -2.91 -8.55 -17.34
C GLY A 12 -4.39 -8.77 -16.97
N LEU A 13 -4.91 -9.97 -17.24
CA LEU A 13 -6.28 -10.37 -16.92
C LEU A 13 -6.36 -11.30 -15.70
N GLU A 14 -5.23 -11.60 -15.07
CA GLU A 14 -5.14 -12.52 -13.94
C GLU A 14 -5.09 -11.75 -12.61
N ALA A 15 -5.86 -12.22 -11.63
CA ALA A 15 -5.78 -11.77 -10.25
C ALA A 15 -4.78 -12.65 -9.50
N VAL A 16 -3.64 -12.07 -9.14
CA VAL A 16 -2.58 -12.74 -8.38
C VAL A 16 -2.74 -12.39 -6.91
N PRO A 17 -2.87 -13.37 -5.99
CA PRO A 17 -3.01 -13.08 -4.57
C PRO A 17 -1.74 -12.39 -4.03
N VAL A 18 -1.93 -11.41 -3.15
CA VAL A 18 -0.87 -10.61 -2.52
C VAL A 18 -1.21 -10.38 -1.06
N ASP A 19 -0.22 -10.53 -0.18
CA ASP A 19 -0.32 -10.12 1.22
C ASP A 19 0.39 -8.79 1.43
N ILE A 20 -0.30 -7.86 2.06
CA ILE A 20 0.21 -6.54 2.43
C ILE A 20 0.44 -6.51 3.94
N GLU A 21 1.60 -6.00 4.35
CA GLU A 21 1.93 -5.74 5.74
C GLU A 21 2.21 -4.25 5.94
N VAL A 22 1.69 -3.70 7.02
CA VAL A 22 1.87 -2.30 7.41
C VAL A 22 2.31 -2.25 8.85
N ASP A 23 3.40 -1.56 9.13
CA ASP A 23 3.76 -1.19 10.49
C ASP A 23 3.61 0.32 10.69
N VAL A 24 2.96 0.69 11.79
CA VAL A 24 2.78 2.08 12.22
C VAL A 24 3.59 2.33 13.48
N ALA A 25 4.58 3.22 13.39
CA ALA A 25 5.37 3.69 14.52
C ALA A 25 4.99 5.14 14.90
N GLN A 26 5.22 5.52 16.15
CA GLN A 26 5.09 6.92 16.56
C GLN A 26 6.30 7.72 16.08
N GLY A 27 6.05 8.93 15.55
CA GLY A 27 7.09 9.79 15.02
C GLY A 27 6.55 10.82 14.03
N LEU A 28 7.43 11.34 13.18
CA LEU A 28 7.05 12.29 12.14
C LEU A 28 6.12 11.63 11.11
N PRO A 29 5.11 12.35 10.58
CA PRO A 29 4.25 11.83 9.53
C PRO A 29 5.06 11.44 8.29
N GLY A 30 4.88 10.21 7.85
CA GLY A 30 5.52 9.67 6.66
C GLY A 30 4.88 8.37 6.22
N LEU A 31 4.98 8.07 4.93
CA LEU A 31 4.51 6.81 4.35
C LEU A 31 5.55 6.31 3.36
N THR A 32 6.16 5.17 3.68
CA THR A 32 7.16 4.52 2.85
C THR A 32 6.55 3.26 2.23
N LEU A 33 6.63 3.14 0.91
CA LEU A 33 6.19 1.94 0.19
C LEU A 33 7.44 1.15 -0.25
N VAL A 34 7.44 -0.14 0.05
CA VAL A 34 8.51 -1.09 -0.31
C VAL A 34 7.92 -2.26 -1.10
N GLY A 35 8.77 -3.16 -1.62
CA GLY A 35 8.29 -4.32 -2.40
C GLY A 35 8.06 -4.04 -3.88
N LEU A 36 8.74 -3.04 -4.44
CA LEU A 36 8.69 -2.66 -5.87
C LEU A 36 7.26 -2.36 -6.37
N PRO A 37 6.51 -1.45 -5.72
CA PRO A 37 5.17 -1.09 -6.16
C PRO A 37 5.22 -0.42 -7.54
N ASP A 38 4.18 -0.69 -8.33
CA ASP A 38 3.97 -0.04 -9.62
C ASP A 38 3.59 1.44 -9.46
N GLN A 39 3.35 2.12 -10.60
CA GLN A 39 3.00 3.52 -10.59
C GLN A 39 1.59 3.78 -10.05
N ALA A 40 0.62 2.90 -10.33
CA ALA A 40 -0.75 3.05 -9.87
C ALA A 40 -0.85 3.04 -8.34
N VAL A 41 -0.09 2.17 -7.68
CA VAL A 41 0.03 2.11 -6.21
C VAL A 41 0.71 3.36 -5.66
N LYS A 42 1.77 3.86 -6.31
CA LYS A 42 2.44 5.11 -5.91
C LYS A 42 1.52 6.32 -5.99
N GLU A 43 0.66 6.40 -7.00
CA GLU A 43 -0.35 7.47 -7.13
C GLU A 43 -1.49 7.30 -6.12
N ALA A 44 -1.91 6.06 -5.84
CA ALA A 44 -2.92 5.78 -4.82
C ALA A 44 -2.50 6.30 -3.43
N ARG A 45 -1.20 6.24 -3.11
CA ARG A 45 -0.62 6.81 -1.90
C ARG A 45 -1.04 8.27 -1.68
N GLU A 46 -0.99 9.06 -2.74
CA GLU A 46 -1.31 10.49 -2.70
C GLU A 46 -2.80 10.72 -2.48
N ARG A 47 -3.64 9.93 -3.16
CA ARG A 47 -5.11 9.96 -2.98
C ARG A 47 -5.51 9.59 -1.56
N VAL A 48 -4.94 8.51 -1.00
CA VAL A 48 -5.22 8.07 0.37
C VAL A 48 -4.78 9.13 1.37
N ARG A 49 -3.59 9.70 1.21
CA ARG A 49 -3.12 10.78 2.10
C ARG A 49 -4.04 12.01 2.04
N SER A 50 -4.59 12.34 0.87
CA SER A 50 -5.56 13.43 0.74
C SER A 50 -6.91 13.12 1.37
N ALA A 51 -7.34 11.86 1.38
CA ALA A 51 -8.65 11.45 1.90
C ALA A 51 -8.69 11.27 3.43
N ILE A 52 -7.54 11.00 4.05
CA ILE A 52 -7.42 10.83 5.51
C ILE A 52 -7.24 12.19 6.23
N ARG A 53 -6.98 13.26 5.49
CA ARG A 53 -6.86 14.62 6.01
C ARG A 53 -8.21 15.20 6.36
#